data_AF-A0A662TV80-F1
#
_entry.id   AF-A0A662TV80-F1
#
_cell.length_a   1.000
_cell.length_b   1.000
_cell.length_c   1.000
_cell.angle_alpha   90.00
_cell.angle_beta   90.00
_cell.angle_gamma   90.00
#
_symmetry.space_group_name_H-M   'P 1'
#
loop_
_entity.id
_entity.type
_entity.pdbx_description
1 polymer ?
#
loop_
_entity_poly.entity_id
_entity_poly.type
_entity_poly.pdbx_seq_one_letter_code
_entity_poly.pdbx_strand_id
1 'polypeptide(L)' 'MFDDWYSIGHTILGILASFFWFLIIIFFIYELIEFCFKKKEKKADYVGDILEFSLGTLIGSCLVQLLGLNLLSLLSGF' A
#
# COMPACT_ATOMS: atom_id res chain seq x y z
N MET A 1 -13.83 -10.83 -4.91
CA MET A 1 -13.79 -9.92 -3.75
C MET A 1 -12.37 -9.78 -3.22
N PHE A 2 -11.56 -10.86 -3.22
CA PHE A 2 -10.09 -10.86 -3.06
C PHE A 2 -9.54 -12.11 -3.78
N ASP A 3 -9.74 -12.25 -5.09
CA ASP A 3 -9.42 -13.51 -5.81
C ASP A 3 -8.64 -13.31 -7.11
N ASP A 4 -8.20 -12.09 -7.40
CA ASP A 4 -7.30 -11.84 -8.51
C ASP A 4 -5.89 -11.66 -7.97
N TRP A 5 -4.92 -12.40 -8.51
CA TRP A 5 -3.49 -12.24 -8.23
C TRP A 5 -2.98 -10.78 -8.38
N TYR A 6 -3.78 -9.92 -9.00
CA TYR A 6 -3.57 -8.47 -9.11
C TYR A 6 -3.67 -7.72 -7.76
N SER A 7 -4.54 -8.18 -6.84
CA SER A 7 -4.77 -7.60 -5.50
C SER A 7 -3.52 -7.66 -4.59
N ILE A 8 -2.70 -8.69 -4.76
CA ILE A 8 -1.39 -8.81 -4.09
C ILE A 8 -0.44 -7.69 -4.54
N GLY A 9 -0.54 -7.24 -5.80
CA GLY A 9 0.24 -6.14 -6.35
C GLY A 9 0.00 -4.82 -5.60
N HIS A 10 -1.26 -4.47 -5.35
CA HIS A 10 -1.64 -3.25 -4.62
C HIS A 10 -1.14 -3.26 -3.16
N THR A 11 -1.23 -4.42 -2.52
CA THR A 11 -0.70 -4.61 -1.16
C THR A 11 0.82 -4.46 -1.10
N ILE A 12 1.55 -5.05 -2.06
CA ILE A 12 3.02 -4.92 -2.16
C ILE A 12 3.43 -3.47 -2.49
N LEU A 13 2.70 -2.79 -3.38
CA LEU A 13 2.88 -1.38 -3.67
C LEU A 13 2.67 -0.51 -2.44
N GLY A 14 1.68 -0.83 -1.60
CA GLY A 14 1.48 -0.18 -0.30
C GLY A 14 2.67 -0.36 0.63
N ILE A 15 3.22 -1.57 0.74
CA ILE A 15 4.42 -1.83 1.55
C ILE A 15 5.62 -1.01 1.05
N LEU A 16 5.81 -0.93 -0.27
CA LEU A 16 6.85 -0.11 -0.90
C LEU A 16 6.61 1.39 -0.69
N ALA A 17 5.36 1.83 -0.67
CA ALA A 17 4.99 3.22 -0.41
C ALA A 17 5.38 3.68 1.01
N SER A 18 5.52 2.76 1.97
CA SER A 18 6.07 3.06 3.30
C SER A 18 7.52 3.56 3.25
N PHE A 19 8.27 3.22 2.19
CA PHE A 19 9.62 3.76 1.93
C PHE A 19 9.59 5.00 1.04
N PHE A 20 8.67 5.04 0.07
CA PHE A 20 8.57 6.11 -0.91
C PHE A 20 7.18 6.75 -0.91
N TRP A 21 7.02 7.82 -0.11
CA TRP A 21 5.75 8.55 0.02
C TRP A 21 5.11 8.98 -1.32
N PHE A 22 5.92 9.28 -2.34
CA PHE A 22 5.43 9.69 -3.66
C PHE A 22 4.61 8.60 -4.38
N LEU A 23 4.83 7.31 -4.07
CA LEU A 23 4.07 6.21 -4.67
C LEU A 23 2.58 6.27 -4.32
N ILE A 24 2.22 6.85 -3.16
CA ILE A 24 0.82 7.02 -2.74
C ILE A 24 0.07 7.92 -3.74
N ILE A 25 0.69 9.04 -4.13
CA ILE A 25 0.07 10.02 -5.03
C ILE A 25 -0.06 9.43 -6.44
N ILE A 26 0.99 8.74 -6.90
CA ILE A 26 0.99 8.09 -8.22
C ILE A 26 -0.09 7.01 -8.27
N PHE A 27 -0.18 6.18 -7.23
CA PHE A 27 -1.19 5.13 -7.11
C PHE A 27 -2.62 5.70 -7.13
N PHE A 28 -2.87 6.73 -6.33
CA PHE A 28 -4.19 7.35 -6.26
C PHE A 28 -4.61 7.99 -7.59
N ILE A 29 -3.68 8.61 -8.32
CA ILE A 29 -3.94 9.17 -9.65
C ILE A 29 -4.20 8.06 -10.67
N TYR A 30 -3.41 6.99 -10.65
CA TYR A 30 -3.60 5.82 -11.51
C TYR A 30 -4.99 5.22 -11.32
N GLU A 31 -5.39 4.94 -10.08
CA GLU A 31 -6.68 4.36 -9.75
C GLU A 31 -7.84 5.32 -10.08
N LEU A 32 -7.65 6.62 -9.90
CA LEU A 32 -8.66 7.63 -10.26
C LEU A 32 -8.87 7.71 -11.77
N ILE A 33 -7.78 7.62 -12.56
CA ILE A 33 -7.86 7.57 -14.02
C ILE A 33 -8.54 6.27 -14.46
N GLU A 34 -8.16 5.12 -13.88
CA GLU A 34 -8.75 3.84 -14.20
C GLU A 34 -10.27 3.83 -13.88
N PHE A 35 -10.65 4.34 -12.70
CA PHE A 35 -12.05 4.52 -12.32
C PHE A 35 -12.82 5.46 -13.26
N CYS A 36 -12.20 6.54 -13.74
CA CYS A 36 -12.84 7.53 -14.61
C CYS A 36 -13.03 7.00 -16.05
N PHE A 37 -12.04 6.29 -16.59
CA PHE A 37 -12.06 5.81 -17.97
C PHE A 37 -12.77 4.46 -18.11
N LYS A 38 -12.74 3.61 -17.09
CA LYS A 38 -13.26 2.24 -17.14
C LYS A 38 -14.67 2.23 -16.52
N LYS A 39 -15.68 2.61 -17.31
CA LYS A 39 -17.12 2.66 -16.94
C LYS A 39 -17.74 1.35 -16.38
N LYS A 40 -16.98 0.25 -16.31
CA LYS A 40 -17.44 -1.09 -15.90
C LYS A 40 -16.96 -1.54 -14.53
N GLU A 41 -16.09 -0.80 -13.86
CA GLU A 41 -15.66 -1.22 -12.51
C GLU A 41 -16.74 -0.92 -11.47
N LYS A 42 -17.01 -1.91 -10.63
CA LYS A 42 -17.89 -1.72 -9.50
C LYS A 42 -17.16 -0.84 -8.50
N LYS A 43 -17.89 0.11 -7.89
CA LYS A 43 -17.38 0.94 -6.79
C LYS A 43 -16.74 0.10 -5.66
N ALA A 44 -17.16 -1.15 -5.52
CA ALA A 44 -16.60 -2.09 -4.56
C ALA A 44 -15.16 -2.50 -4.87
N ASP A 45 -14.79 -2.62 -6.14
CA ASP A 45 -13.42 -3.01 -6.55
C ASP A 45 -12.46 -1.84 -6.30
N TYR A 46 -12.81 -0.63 -6.79
CA TYR A 46 -12.04 0.60 -6.50
C TYR A 46 -11.80 0.86 -5.00
N VAL A 47 -12.82 0.63 -4.16
CA VAL A 47 -12.66 0.77 -2.70
C VAL A 47 -11.82 -0.38 -2.13
N GLY A 48 -11.92 -1.58 -2.70
CA GLY A 48 -11.06 -2.72 -2.40
C GLY A 48 -9.58 -2.40 -2.67
N ASP A 49 -9.25 -1.88 -3.84
CA ASP A 49 -7.87 -1.55 -4.24
C ASP A 49 -7.25 -0.47 -3.34
N ILE A 50 -8.04 0.54 -2.96
CA ILE A 50 -7.62 1.56 -1.98
C ILE A 50 -7.40 0.94 -0.59
N LEU A 51 -8.29 0.04 -0.15
CA LEU A 51 -8.14 -0.64 1.13
C LEU A 51 -6.92 -1.55 1.15
N GLU A 52 -6.65 -2.28 0.07
CA GLU A 52 -5.47 -3.12 -0.10
C GLU A 52 -4.18 -2.32 -0.03
N PHE A 53 -4.11 -1.21 -0.77
CA PHE A 53 -2.98 -0.31 -0.72
C PHE A 53 -2.78 0.30 0.68
N SER A 54 -3.87 0.70 1.34
CA SER A 54 -3.85 1.23 2.70
C SER A 54 -3.38 0.20 3.73
N LEU A 55 -3.88 -1.04 3.65
CA LEU A 55 -3.44 -2.16 4.49
C LEU A 55 -1.97 -2.50 4.24
N GLY A 56 -1.54 -2.54 2.97
CA GLY A 56 -0.15 -2.73 2.60
C GLY A 56 0.76 -1.65 3.19
N THR A 57 0.35 -0.39 3.12
CA THR A 57 1.08 0.75 3.69
C THR A 57 1.15 0.68 5.21
N LEU A 58 0.07 0.25 5.86
CA LEU A 58 0.02 0.10 7.31
C LEU A 58 0.92 -1.05 7.79
N ILE A 59 0.88 -2.19 7.10
CA ILE A 59 1.78 -3.32 7.35
C ILE A 59 3.23 -2.91 7.12
N GLY A 60 3.54 -2.28 5.98
CA GLY A 60 4.89 -1.81 5.65
C GLY A 60 5.44 -0.82 6.67
N SER A 61 4.62 0.15 7.10
CA SER A 61 5.01 1.14 8.12
C SER A 61 5.27 0.50 9.48
N CYS A 62 4.43 -0.47 9.87
CA CYS A 62 4.63 -1.24 11.09
C CYS A 62 5.94 -2.05 11.03
N LEU A 63 6.23 -2.65 9.88
CA LEU A 63 7.46 -3.43 9.64
C LEU A 63 8.71 -2.54 9.69
N VAL A 64 8.66 -1.36 9.06
CA VAL A 64 9.74 -0.36 9.11
C VAL A 64 9.97 0.13 10.53
N GLN A 65 8.91 0.41 11.29
CA GLN A 65 9.04 0.80 12.70
C GLN A 65 9.59 -0.33 13.57
N LEU A 66 9.15 -1.57 13.36
CA LEU A 66 9.65 -2.73 14.10
C LEU A 66 11.13 -2.99 13.81
N LEU A 67 11.55 -2.88 12.55
CA LEU A 67 12.97 -2.97 12.16
C LEU A 67 13.79 -1.81 12.71
N GLY A 68 13.27 -0.58 12.64
CA GLY A 68 13.92 0.62 13.16
C GLY A 68 14.09 0.57 14.69
N LEU A 69 13.07 0.11 15.42
CA LEU A 69 13.13 -0.07 16.88
C LEU A 69 14.17 -1.11 17.30
N ASN A 70 14.27 -2.23 16.59
CA ASN A 70 15.27 -3.26 16.85
C ASN A 70 16.70 -2.79 16.53
N LEU A 71 16.88 -1.93 15.54
CA LEU A 71 18.19 -1.34 15.24
C LEU A 71 18.61 -0.32 16.29
N LEU A 72 17.66 0.51 16.74
CA LEU A 72 17.92 1.56 17.73
C LEU A 72 18.20 0.98 19.12
N SER A 73 17.49 -0.09 19.52
CA SER A 73 17.76 -0.81 20.78
C SER A 73 19.12 -1.49 20.80
N LEU A 74 19.60 -1.97 19.64
CA LEU A 74 20.92 -2.58 19.48
C LEU A 74 22.05 -1.54 19.52
N LEU A 75 21.78 -0.31 19.03
CA LEU A 75 22.72 0.83 19.08
C LEU A 75 22.73 1.55 20.44
N SER A 76 21.60 1.60 21.16
CA SER A 76 21.51 2.20 22.49
C SER A 76 21.91 1.25 23.63
N GLY A 77 22.32 0.03 23.30
CA GLY A 77 22.81 -0.99 24.24
C GLY A 77 24.31 -0.91 24.54
N PHE A 78 24.98 0.18 24.13
CA PHE A 78 26.38 0.50 24.46
C PHE A 78 26.46 1.78 25.31
#